data_AF-A0A950AN04-F1
#
_entry.id   AF-A0A950AN04-F1
#
_cell.length_a   1.000
_cell.length_b   1.000
_cell.length_c   1.000
_cell.angle_alpha   90.00
_cell.angle_beta   90.00
_cell.angle_gamma   90.00
#
_symmetry.space_group_name_H-M   'P 1'
#
loop_
_entity.id
_entity.type
_entity.pdbx_description
1 polymer ?
#
loop_
_entity_poly.entity_id
_entity_poly.type
_entity_poly.pdbx_seq_one_letter_code
_entity_poly.pdbx_strand_id
1 'polypeptide(L)'
;MSRIRMMLMAACSIVALMAFGSALRAQAPGNQGGQGGSVGPDGPGGGGRRDFRDGPGGGPGGFFPGGRGGPGRNGSYRSLLSRPEVQNELKLTDQQKVQIDQVNAQLDQQGQQRFQAMRNRNNNGGPPDSEALQAMREAFTAMRQRSDQAIGGVLTASQRSRLQEIALQQQGPMAVATNLAVQKALNLSPDQVIQLQTIMNESHQARRQSFQGRGEMFRQLRASGLDREAIHAKMQSPEVKS
;
A
#
# COMPACT_ATOMS: atom_id res chain seq x y z
N MET A 1 2.76 31.56 20.70
CA MET A 1 2.30 30.18 20.38
C MET A 1 2.64 29.87 18.93
N SER A 2 3.38 28.80 18.66
CA SER A 2 3.88 28.48 17.31
C SER A 2 2.74 28.06 16.37
N ARG A 3 2.79 28.50 15.11
CA ARG A 3 1.80 28.24 14.03
C ARG A 3 1.49 26.74 13.85
N ILE A 4 2.42 25.87 14.25
CA ILE A 4 2.28 24.41 14.29
C ILE A 4 1.12 23.96 15.20
N ARG A 5 0.87 24.64 16.32
CA ARG A 5 -0.21 24.28 17.26
C ARG A 5 -1.58 24.70 16.76
N MET A 6 -1.68 25.78 15.99
CA MET A 6 -2.97 26.23 15.44
C MET A 6 -3.44 25.38 14.25
N MET A 7 -2.53 24.90 13.39
CA MET A 7 -2.92 24.07 12.25
C MET A 7 -3.29 22.62 12.64
N LEU A 8 -2.68 22.04 13.69
CA LEU A 8 -3.01 20.68 14.13
C LEU A 8 -4.37 20.59 14.84
N MET A 9 -4.79 21.67 15.52
CA MET A 9 -6.10 21.73 16.19
C MET A 9 -7.27 21.85 15.21
N ALA A 10 -7.05 22.34 13.98
CA ALA A 10 -8.11 22.49 12.98
C ALA A 10 -8.46 21.19 12.22
N ALA A 11 -7.57 20.19 12.21
CA ALA A 11 -7.77 18.94 11.49
C ALA A 11 -8.35 17.78 12.35
N CYS A 12 -8.32 17.91 13.68
CA CYS A 12 -8.84 16.87 14.59
C CYS A 12 -10.35 16.98 14.88
N SER A 13 -11.05 17.97 14.31
CA SER A 13 -12.44 18.29 14.67
C SER A 13 -13.52 17.62 13.80
N ILE A 14 -13.17 16.70 12.88
CA ILE A 14 -14.15 16.14 11.90
C ILE A 14 -14.40 14.62 12.04
N VAL A 15 -13.84 13.91 13.03
CA VAL A 15 -14.11 12.45 13.20
C VAL A 15 -14.92 12.13 14.46
N ALA A 16 -15.70 13.07 14.97
CA ALA A 16 -16.66 12.83 16.03
C ALA A 16 -18.08 13.18 15.57
N LEU A 17 -18.65 12.41 14.64
CA LEU A 17 -20.09 12.21 14.41
C LEU A 17 -20.34 11.53 13.05
N MET A 18 -20.28 10.20 12.97
CA MET A 18 -21.09 9.39 12.05
C MET A 18 -21.21 7.96 12.57
N ALA A 19 -21.93 7.80 13.67
CA ALA A 19 -22.48 6.52 14.09
C ALA A 19 -23.95 6.77 14.43
N PHE A 20 -24.83 6.78 13.42
CA PHE A 20 -26.28 6.53 13.53
C PHE A 20 -26.90 6.53 12.13
N GLY A 21 -27.63 5.47 11.76
CA GLY A 21 -28.68 5.55 10.75
C GLY A 21 -28.46 4.81 9.41
N SER A 22 -28.13 3.52 9.41
CA SER A 22 -28.41 2.66 8.25
C SER A 22 -29.80 2.03 8.41
N ALA A 23 -30.83 2.76 7.99
CA ALA A 23 -32.14 2.21 7.68
C ALA A 23 -32.75 2.98 6.51
N LEU A 24 -33.26 2.23 5.53
CA LEU A 24 -34.04 2.65 4.36
C LEU A 24 -33.27 3.30 3.19
N ARG A 25 -32.92 2.45 2.21
CA ARG A 25 -33.36 2.64 0.82
C ARG A 25 -33.22 1.35 0.03
N ALA A 26 -34.37 0.75 -0.27
CA ALA A 26 -34.52 -0.28 -1.28
C ALA A 26 -34.36 0.36 -2.67
N GLN A 27 -33.65 -0.31 -3.58
CA GLN A 27 -33.70 -0.04 -5.01
C GLN A 27 -33.88 -1.37 -5.75
N ALA A 28 -34.98 -1.47 -6.48
CA ALA A 28 -35.31 -2.56 -7.39
C ALA A 28 -34.54 -2.41 -8.72
N PRO A 29 -34.24 -3.51 -9.44
CA PRO A 29 -33.52 -3.45 -10.70
C PRO A 29 -34.46 -3.23 -11.91
N GLY A 30 -34.17 -2.19 -12.69
CA GLY A 30 -34.75 -1.96 -14.01
C GLY A 30 -33.92 -2.64 -15.11
N ASN A 31 -34.55 -3.57 -15.83
CA ASN A 31 -34.03 -4.31 -16.98
C ASN A 31 -34.53 -3.67 -18.30
N GLN A 32 -33.65 -3.46 -19.27
CA GLN A 32 -33.87 -3.24 -20.71
C GLN A 32 -32.47 -3.37 -21.36
N GLY A 33 -32.09 -4.40 -22.14
CA GLY A 33 -32.65 -4.88 -23.41
C GLY A 33 -32.44 -3.82 -24.50
N GLY A 34 -31.72 -3.98 -25.62
CA GLY A 34 -30.97 -5.05 -26.28
C GLY A 34 -30.57 -4.56 -27.69
N GLN A 35 -29.60 -5.22 -28.35
CA GLN A 35 -29.33 -5.33 -29.82
C GLN A 35 -27.83 -5.69 -29.96
N GLY A 36 -27.42 -6.77 -30.61
CA GLY A 36 -28.01 -7.44 -31.76
C GLY A 36 -27.22 -7.02 -33.00
N GLY A 37 -26.04 -7.62 -33.19
CA GLY A 37 -25.14 -7.33 -34.31
C GLY A 37 -24.44 -8.60 -34.76
N SER A 38 -25.13 -9.36 -35.60
CA SER A 38 -24.66 -10.52 -36.36
C SER A 38 -23.54 -10.13 -37.34
N VAL A 39 -22.43 -10.86 -37.32
CA VAL A 39 -21.57 -11.01 -38.50
C VAL A 39 -21.37 -12.51 -38.72
N GLY A 40 -21.90 -12.96 -39.85
CA GLY A 40 -21.88 -14.33 -40.31
C GLY A 40 -20.52 -14.78 -40.85
N PRO A 41 -20.47 -16.03 -41.35
CA PRO A 41 -19.27 -16.82 -41.57
C PRO A 41 -18.73 -16.67 -42.99
N ASP A 42 -17.58 -17.32 -43.25
CA ASP A 42 -16.93 -17.63 -44.54
C ASP A 42 -15.54 -16.97 -44.72
N GLY A 43 -14.47 -17.68 -44.35
CA GLY A 43 -13.55 -18.26 -45.34
C GLY A 43 -12.16 -18.60 -44.76
N PRO A 44 -11.32 -19.39 -45.45
CA PRO A 44 -10.92 -20.71 -44.94
C PRO A 44 -9.40 -20.89 -44.71
N GLY A 45 -9.05 -21.92 -43.91
CA GLY A 45 -7.85 -22.73 -44.11
C GLY A 45 -6.54 -22.19 -43.51
N GLY A 46 -6.06 -22.84 -42.46
CA GLY A 46 -4.70 -22.58 -41.94
C GLY A 46 -4.44 -23.33 -40.63
N GLY A 47 -4.36 -24.65 -40.72
CA GLY A 47 -3.93 -25.49 -39.60
C GLY A 47 -2.53 -25.08 -39.13
N GLY A 48 -2.41 -24.85 -37.82
CA GLY A 48 -1.17 -24.44 -37.20
C GLY A 48 -1.32 -24.48 -35.68
N ARG A 49 -1.44 -25.69 -35.15
CA ARG A 49 -1.29 -25.99 -33.73
C ARG A 49 -0.02 -25.30 -33.23
N ARG A 50 -0.15 -24.37 -32.29
CA ARG A 50 0.96 -23.94 -31.44
C ARG A 50 0.67 -24.43 -30.05
N ASP A 51 1.54 -25.33 -29.65
CA ASP A 51 1.60 -26.03 -28.39
C ASP A 51 1.60 -25.04 -27.21
N PHE A 52 0.49 -25.02 -26.47
CA PHE A 52 0.50 -24.54 -25.09
C PHE A 52 0.98 -25.67 -24.20
N ARG A 53 2.29 -25.92 -24.24
CA ARG A 53 2.97 -26.82 -23.31
C ARG A 53 4.26 -26.17 -22.82
N ASP A 54 4.30 -25.93 -21.51
CA ASP A 54 5.49 -25.79 -20.66
C ASP A 54 6.37 -24.53 -20.80
N GLY A 55 5.81 -23.39 -20.39
CA GLY A 55 6.60 -22.26 -19.87
C GLY A 55 6.24 -21.99 -18.40
N PRO A 56 7.19 -21.74 -17.47
CA PRO A 56 6.86 -21.52 -16.06
C PRO A 56 5.95 -20.30 -15.93
N GLY A 57 4.68 -20.56 -15.63
CA GLY A 57 3.62 -19.57 -15.59
C GLY A 57 3.96 -18.40 -14.66
N GLY A 58 4.04 -17.21 -15.25
CA GLY A 58 3.77 -15.96 -14.56
C GLY A 58 2.31 -15.95 -14.12
N GLY A 59 2.06 -16.52 -12.93
CA GLY A 59 0.75 -16.49 -12.29
C GLY A 59 0.34 -15.06 -11.89
N PRO A 60 -0.97 -14.78 -11.76
CA PRO A 60 -1.47 -13.45 -11.45
C PRO A 60 -0.93 -12.96 -10.11
N GLY A 61 -0.16 -11.87 -10.15
CA GLY A 61 0.18 -10.98 -9.02
C GLY A 61 0.01 -11.56 -7.62
N GLY A 62 0.91 -12.47 -7.24
CA GLY A 62 0.96 -13.03 -5.90
C GLY A 62 1.18 -11.93 -4.85
N PHE A 63 0.24 -11.85 -3.91
CA PHE A 63 0.30 -11.10 -2.64
C PHE A 63 1.39 -11.65 -1.71
N PHE A 64 2.64 -11.70 -2.18
CA PHE A 64 3.78 -11.88 -1.28
C PHE A 64 3.77 -10.72 -0.26
N PRO A 65 4.12 -10.97 1.01
CA PRO A 65 4.40 -9.93 2.00
C PRO A 65 5.54 -8.95 1.62
N GLY A 66 6.10 -9.06 0.40
CA GLY A 66 7.07 -8.15 -0.20
C GLY A 66 6.71 -7.66 -1.62
N GLY A 67 5.49 -7.88 -2.12
CA GLY A 67 5.06 -7.44 -3.45
C GLY A 67 4.64 -5.97 -3.50
N ARG A 68 5.35 -5.16 -4.30
CA ARG A 68 5.03 -3.81 -4.83
C ARG A 68 4.22 -2.82 -3.95
N GLY A 69 4.28 -2.93 -2.63
CA GLY A 69 3.47 -2.09 -1.73
C GLY A 69 3.63 -2.43 -0.25
N GLY A 70 4.86 -2.76 0.18
CA GLY A 70 5.12 -3.11 1.57
C GLY A 70 4.72 -1.99 2.55
N PRO A 71 4.27 -2.36 3.78
CA PRO A 71 3.93 -1.41 4.83
C PRO A 71 5.16 -0.58 5.19
N GLY A 72 5.22 0.66 4.68
CA GLY A 72 6.39 1.53 4.80
C GLY A 72 6.73 2.33 3.54
N ARG A 73 6.12 2.01 2.38
CA ARG A 73 6.28 2.82 1.16
C ARG A 73 5.51 4.14 1.18
N ASN A 74 4.39 4.20 1.91
CA ASN A 74 3.60 5.41 2.03
C ASN A 74 4.23 6.37 3.04
N GLY A 75 4.75 7.50 2.55
CA GLY A 75 5.26 8.60 3.38
C GLY A 75 6.79 8.66 3.56
N SER A 76 7.60 7.99 2.73
CA SER A 76 9.03 8.33 2.62
C SER A 76 9.21 9.61 1.79
N TYR A 77 10.23 10.43 2.08
CA TYR A 77 10.46 11.67 1.33
C TYR A 77 10.70 11.38 -0.14
N ARG A 78 11.42 10.28 -0.44
CA ARG A 78 11.61 9.78 -1.79
C ARG A 78 10.30 9.54 -2.55
N SER A 79 9.32 8.90 -1.91
CA SER A 79 8.02 8.63 -2.55
C SER A 79 7.14 9.87 -2.69
N LEU A 80 7.36 10.90 -1.87
CA LEU A 80 6.64 12.16 -1.95
C LEU A 80 7.20 13.03 -3.07
N LEU A 81 8.52 13.15 -3.15
CA LEU A 81 9.20 13.98 -4.14
C LEU A 81 9.11 13.42 -5.57
N SER A 82 8.77 12.14 -5.75
CA SER A 82 8.45 11.61 -7.08
C SER A 82 7.10 12.08 -7.63
N ARG A 83 6.27 12.75 -6.81
CA ARG A 83 4.93 13.21 -7.21
C ARG A 83 5.00 14.63 -7.75
N PRO A 84 4.54 14.90 -8.98
CA PRO A 84 4.58 16.24 -9.57
C PRO A 84 3.91 17.31 -8.70
N GLU A 85 2.82 16.96 -8.03
CA GLU A 85 2.07 17.90 -7.17
C GLU A 85 2.92 18.39 -5.99
N VAL A 86 3.67 17.47 -5.37
CA VAL A 86 4.58 17.79 -4.27
C VAL A 86 5.76 18.62 -4.77
N GLN A 87 6.31 18.31 -5.95
CA GLN A 87 7.40 19.08 -6.53
C GLN A 87 6.99 20.53 -6.81
N ASN A 88 5.78 20.73 -7.35
CA ASN A 88 5.21 22.04 -7.65
C ASN A 88 4.96 22.83 -6.36
N GLU A 89 4.40 22.19 -5.35
CA GLU A 89 4.13 22.81 -4.05
C GLU A 89 5.42 23.24 -3.33
N LEU A 90 6.47 22.42 -3.41
CA LEU A 90 7.79 22.75 -2.87
C LEU A 90 8.59 23.71 -3.75
N LYS A 91 8.06 24.06 -4.93
CA LYS A 91 8.71 24.92 -5.93
C LYS A 91 10.15 24.46 -6.20
N LEU A 92 10.33 23.15 -6.43
CA LEU A 92 11.65 22.59 -6.68
C LEU A 92 12.24 23.19 -7.95
N THR A 93 13.48 23.68 -7.87
CA THR A 93 14.21 24.13 -9.04
C THR A 93 14.64 22.94 -9.89
N ASP A 94 14.93 23.17 -11.18
CA ASP A 94 15.39 22.09 -12.06
C ASP A 94 16.72 21.50 -11.59
N GLN A 95 17.60 22.33 -11.02
CA GLN A 95 18.83 21.87 -10.38
C GLN A 95 18.54 20.93 -9.19
N GLN A 96 17.56 21.25 -8.34
CA GLN A 96 17.18 20.39 -7.23
C GLN A 96 16.58 19.07 -7.71
N LYS A 97 15.75 19.09 -8.76
CA LYS A 97 15.19 17.87 -9.36
C LYS A 97 16.30 16.95 -9.87
N VAL A 98 17.27 17.49 -10.61
CA VAL A 98 18.43 16.72 -11.09
C VAL A 98 19.23 16.13 -9.93
N GLN A 99 19.48 16.90 -8.86
CA GLN A 99 20.18 16.40 -7.68
C GLN A 99 19.40 15.29 -6.95
N ILE A 100 18.07 15.44 -6.82
CA ILE A 100 17.20 14.42 -6.24
C ILE A 100 17.24 13.14 -7.09
N ASP A 101 17.22 13.26 -8.41
CA ASP A 101 17.31 12.11 -9.32
C ASP A 101 18.66 11.39 -9.21
N GLN A 102 19.76 12.13 -9.08
CA GLN A 102 21.09 11.56 -8.82
C GLN A 102 21.14 10.82 -7.48
N VAL A 103 20.62 11.43 -6.42
CA VAL A 103 20.52 10.78 -5.10
C VAL A 103 19.68 9.51 -5.19
N ASN A 104 18.55 9.56 -5.90
CA ASN A 104 17.68 8.40 -6.10
C ASN A 104 18.40 7.26 -6.86
N ALA A 105 19.11 7.58 -7.93
CA ALA A 105 19.87 6.60 -8.70
C ALA A 105 20.94 5.91 -7.83
N GLN A 106 21.66 6.67 -7.00
CA GLN A 106 22.65 6.10 -6.07
C GLN A 106 21.99 5.19 -5.02
N LEU A 107 20.86 5.62 -4.45
CA LEU A 107 20.12 4.81 -3.47
C LEU A 107 19.55 3.53 -4.10
N ASP A 108 19.08 3.60 -5.34
CA ASP A 108 18.56 2.44 -6.06
C ASP A 108 19.68 1.45 -6.40
N GLN A 109 20.87 1.92 -6.81
CA GLN A 109 22.06 1.07 -6.98
C GLN A 109 22.46 0.38 -5.68
N GLN A 110 22.54 1.11 -4.57
CA GLN A 110 22.86 0.53 -3.26
C GLN A 110 21.80 -0.48 -2.81
N GLY A 111 20.52 -0.18 -3.05
CA GLY A 111 19.41 -1.07 -2.76
C GLY A 111 19.49 -2.37 -3.56
N GLN A 112 19.80 -2.28 -4.85
CA GLN A 112 19.98 -3.45 -5.72
C GLN A 112 21.16 -4.32 -5.26
N GLN A 113 22.32 -3.74 -4.95
CA GLN A 113 23.47 -4.49 -4.46
C GLN A 113 23.18 -5.21 -3.14
N ARG A 114 22.54 -4.52 -2.19
CA ARG A 114 22.12 -5.12 -0.91
C ARG A 114 21.10 -6.23 -1.10
N PHE A 115 20.13 -6.03 -1.98
CA PHE A 115 19.11 -7.03 -2.28
C PHE A 115 19.72 -8.27 -2.94
N GLN A 116 20.66 -8.11 -3.87
CA GLN A 116 21.41 -9.21 -4.46
C GLN A 116 22.23 -9.97 -3.42
N ALA A 117 22.95 -9.27 -2.55
CA ALA A 117 23.71 -9.88 -1.46
C ALA A 117 22.80 -10.68 -0.50
N MET A 118 21.64 -10.12 -0.16
CA MET A 118 20.65 -10.79 0.69
C MET A 118 20.03 -12.00 0.00
N ARG A 119 19.72 -11.92 -1.31
CA ARG A 119 19.21 -13.03 -2.10
C ARG A 119 20.22 -14.18 -2.16
N ASN A 120 21.48 -13.87 -2.42
CA ASN A 120 22.57 -14.87 -2.46
C ASN A 120 22.75 -15.55 -1.09
N ARG A 121 22.57 -14.80 0.01
CA ARG A 121 22.63 -15.34 1.38
C ARG A 121 21.43 -16.22 1.72
N ASN A 122 20.27 -15.99 1.10
CA ASN A 122 19.04 -16.73 1.31
C ASN A 122 18.81 -17.86 0.28
N ASN A 123 19.86 -18.31 -0.42
CA ASN A 123 19.79 -19.37 -1.43
C ASN A 123 19.29 -20.73 -0.90
N ASN A 124 19.21 -20.92 0.42
CA ASN A 124 18.65 -22.14 1.03
C ASN A 124 17.11 -22.24 0.98
N GLY A 125 16.40 -21.26 0.41
CA GLY A 125 14.96 -21.36 0.12
C GLY A 125 14.02 -21.38 1.34
N GLY A 126 14.56 -21.40 2.55
CA GLY A 126 13.80 -21.35 3.80
C GLY A 126 13.30 -19.95 4.14
N PRO A 127 12.20 -19.84 4.93
CA PRO A 127 11.79 -18.57 5.51
C PRO A 127 12.90 -18.06 6.46
N PRO A 128 13.21 -16.75 6.44
CA PRO A 128 14.19 -16.17 7.36
C PRO A 128 13.73 -16.37 8.81
N ASP A 129 14.68 -16.69 9.70
CA ASP A 129 14.42 -16.76 11.13
C ASP A 129 14.03 -15.38 11.72
N SER A 130 13.60 -15.38 12.98
CA SER A 130 13.14 -14.16 13.65
C SER A 130 14.22 -13.09 13.78
N GLU A 131 15.49 -13.48 13.95
CA GLU A 131 16.61 -12.58 14.12
C GLU A 131 16.99 -11.92 12.79
N ALA A 132 17.05 -12.70 11.71
CA ALA A 132 17.24 -12.24 10.34
C ALA A 132 16.13 -11.27 9.92
N LEU A 133 14.88 -11.55 10.29
CA LEU A 133 13.75 -10.64 10.05
C LEU A 133 13.90 -9.31 10.82
N GLN A 134 14.36 -9.35 12.06
CA GLN A 134 14.59 -8.15 12.86
C GLN A 134 15.74 -7.31 12.29
N ALA A 135 16.88 -7.93 12.00
CA ALA A 135 18.02 -7.28 11.35
C ALA A 135 17.65 -6.67 10.00
N MET A 136 16.79 -7.35 9.23
CA MET A 136 16.26 -6.81 7.97
C MET A 136 15.42 -5.55 8.19
N ARG A 137 14.53 -5.52 9.18
CA ARG A 137 13.72 -4.33 9.52
C ARG A 137 14.59 -3.15 9.94
N GLU A 138 15.60 -3.38 10.77
CA GLU A 138 16.53 -2.35 11.21
C GLU A 138 17.34 -1.80 10.04
N ALA A 139 17.84 -2.68 9.17
CA ALA A 139 18.55 -2.28 7.95
C ALA A 139 17.68 -1.42 7.02
N PHE A 140 16.40 -1.78 6.83
CA PHE A 140 15.46 -0.97 6.07
C PHE A 140 15.17 0.38 6.72
N THR A 141 15.03 0.41 8.04
CA THR A 141 14.78 1.65 8.80
C THR A 141 15.97 2.60 8.68
N ALA A 142 17.19 2.09 8.87
CA ALA A 142 18.41 2.87 8.70
C ALA A 142 18.58 3.36 7.26
N MET A 143 18.32 2.52 6.27
CA MET A 143 18.37 2.91 4.86
C MET A 143 17.37 4.02 4.54
N ARG A 144 16.14 3.93 5.08
CA ARG A 144 15.14 4.99 4.93
C ARG A 144 15.62 6.31 5.54
N GLN A 145 16.13 6.29 6.77
CA GLN A 145 16.65 7.50 7.43
C GLN A 145 17.79 8.14 6.63
N ARG A 146 18.73 7.34 6.13
CA ARG A 146 19.82 7.85 5.26
C ARG A 146 19.29 8.45 3.97
N SER A 147 18.29 7.82 3.37
CA SER A 147 17.65 8.32 2.15
C SER A 147 16.97 9.67 2.40
N ASP A 148 16.19 9.77 3.48
CA ASP A 148 15.48 10.99 3.85
C ASP A 148 16.47 12.13 4.20
N GLN A 149 17.62 11.80 4.83
CA GLN A 149 18.71 12.76 5.09
C GLN A 149 19.40 13.24 3.80
N ALA A 150 19.77 12.33 2.90
CA ALA A 150 20.44 12.68 1.64
C ALA A 150 19.55 13.59 0.78
N ILE A 151 18.27 13.25 0.67
CA ILE A 151 17.26 14.08 0.01
C ILE A 151 17.10 15.43 0.72
N GLY A 152 17.02 15.43 2.05
CA GLY A 152 16.90 16.65 2.84
C GLY A 152 18.08 17.62 2.66
N GLY A 153 19.26 17.12 2.32
CA GLY A 153 20.45 17.93 2.02
C GLY A 153 20.33 18.80 0.76
N VAL A 154 19.48 18.39 -0.19
CA VAL A 154 19.23 19.13 -1.46
C VAL A 154 18.21 20.27 -1.26
N LEU A 155 17.37 20.15 -0.24
CA LEU A 155 16.25 21.04 0.01
C LEU A 155 16.65 22.21 0.91
N THR A 156 16.01 23.36 0.69
CA THR A 156 16.10 24.49 1.62
C THR A 156 15.38 24.16 2.94
N ALA A 157 15.62 24.97 3.98
CA ALA A 157 14.96 24.78 5.27
C ALA A 157 13.41 24.86 5.17
N SER A 158 12.88 25.78 4.37
CA SER A 158 11.43 25.93 4.16
C SER A 158 10.85 24.74 3.39
N GLN A 159 11.53 24.27 2.34
CA GLN A 159 11.12 23.08 1.59
C GLN A 159 11.11 21.82 2.47
N ARG A 160 12.14 21.64 3.32
CA ARG A 160 12.17 20.53 4.29
C ARG A 160 10.98 20.58 5.24
N SER A 161 10.68 21.76 5.80
CA SER A 161 9.53 21.93 6.69
C SER A 161 8.22 21.56 6.00
N ARG A 162 8.01 22.06 4.78
CA ARG A 162 6.79 21.77 4.03
C ARG A 162 6.67 20.30 3.63
N LEU A 163 7.77 19.69 3.22
CA LEU A 163 7.81 18.25 2.90
C LEU A 163 7.47 17.40 4.13
N GLN A 164 7.97 17.78 5.32
CA GLN A 164 7.61 17.11 6.57
C GLN A 164 6.11 17.22 6.87
N GLU A 165 5.50 18.38 6.65
CA GLU A 165 4.05 18.56 6.81
C GLU A 165 3.25 17.66 5.84
N ILE A 166 3.63 17.62 4.57
CA ILE A 166 3.00 16.75 3.57
C ILE A 166 3.15 15.27 3.98
N ALA A 167 4.32 14.88 4.50
CA ALA A 167 4.56 13.54 5.00
C ALA A 167 3.64 13.19 6.18
N LEU A 168 3.46 14.12 7.12
CA LEU A 168 2.54 13.95 8.25
C LEU A 168 1.08 13.85 7.80
N GLN A 169 0.67 14.66 6.82
CA GLN A 169 -0.68 14.59 6.25
C GLN A 169 -0.96 13.22 5.61
N GLN A 170 0.00 12.65 4.90
CA GLN A 170 -0.15 11.30 4.34
C GLN A 170 -0.13 10.19 5.38
N GLN A 171 0.67 10.33 6.44
CA GLN A 171 0.65 9.39 7.56
C GLN A 171 -0.66 9.47 8.34
N GLY A 172 -1.31 10.63 8.35
CA GLY A 172 -2.56 10.86 9.03
C GLY A 172 -2.43 10.63 10.55
N PRO A 173 -3.51 10.18 11.23
CA PRO A 173 -3.51 9.98 12.68
C PRO A 173 -2.43 9.00 13.18
N MET A 174 -1.99 8.08 12.33
CA MET A 174 -0.94 7.12 12.66
C MET A 174 0.40 7.79 13.01
N ALA A 175 0.66 8.99 12.49
CA ALA A 175 1.88 9.74 12.75
C ALA A 175 2.09 9.99 14.26
N VAL A 176 1.01 10.15 15.03
CA VAL A 176 1.07 10.37 16.48
C VAL A 176 1.74 9.19 17.19
N ALA A 177 1.45 7.96 16.74
CA ALA A 177 2.02 6.75 17.32
C ALA A 177 3.42 6.41 16.79
N THR A 178 3.77 6.85 15.57
CA THR A 178 5.00 6.38 14.89
C THR A 178 6.09 7.43 14.72
N ASN A 179 5.79 8.71 14.92
CA ASN A 179 6.74 9.81 14.66
C ASN A 179 7.18 10.51 15.95
N LEU A 180 8.44 10.35 16.31
CA LEU A 180 9.02 10.93 17.54
C LEU A 180 8.94 12.47 17.56
N ALA A 181 9.10 13.15 16.42
CA ALA A 181 8.98 14.61 16.37
C ALA A 181 7.56 15.08 16.69
N VAL A 182 6.54 14.32 16.23
CA VAL A 182 5.13 14.59 16.56
C VAL A 182 4.87 14.34 18.04
N GLN A 183 5.34 13.21 18.58
CA GLN A 183 5.19 12.88 20.00
C GLN A 183 5.80 13.96 20.90
N LYS A 184 7.01 14.43 20.56
CA LYS A 184 7.67 15.54 21.25
C LYS A 184 6.90 16.85 21.12
N ALA A 185 6.41 17.19 19.91
CA ALA A 185 5.65 18.41 19.68
C ALA A 185 4.31 18.44 20.45
N LEU A 186 3.72 17.25 20.68
CA LEU A 186 2.50 17.04 21.47
C LEU A 186 2.76 16.86 22.97
N ASN A 187 4.04 16.84 23.40
CA ASN A 187 4.45 16.57 24.78
C ASN A 187 3.85 15.27 25.35
N LEU A 188 3.82 14.20 24.55
CA LEU A 188 3.31 12.92 25.04
C LEU A 188 4.26 12.33 26.09
N SER A 189 3.68 11.85 27.20
CA SER A 189 4.44 11.15 28.23
C SER A 189 4.93 9.78 27.72
N PRO A 190 5.96 9.19 28.35
CA PRO A 190 6.39 7.83 28.04
C PRO A 190 5.22 6.83 28.09
N ASP A 191 4.36 6.94 29.10
CA ASP A 191 3.20 6.06 29.27
C ASP A 191 2.19 6.22 28.13
N GLN A 192 1.93 7.45 27.67
CA GLN A 192 1.05 7.71 26.53
C GLN A 192 1.63 7.14 25.22
N VAL A 193 2.95 7.23 25.02
CA VAL A 193 3.61 6.63 23.87
C VAL A 193 3.51 5.11 23.92
N ILE A 194 3.70 4.50 25.10
CA ILE A 194 3.54 3.06 25.29
C ILE A 194 2.09 2.63 24.98
N GLN A 195 1.09 3.33 25.52
CA GLN A 195 -0.32 3.03 25.24
C GLN A 195 -0.64 3.11 23.75
N LEU A 196 -0.15 4.14 23.04
CA LEU A 196 -0.31 4.25 21.59
C LEU A 196 0.34 3.06 20.86
N GLN A 197 1.54 2.66 21.26
CA GLN A 197 2.21 1.50 20.66
C GLN A 197 1.43 0.20 20.91
N THR A 198 0.87 0.01 22.10
CA THR A 198 0.02 -1.14 22.44
C THR A 198 -1.23 -1.17 21.56
N ILE A 199 -1.98 -0.07 21.49
CA ILE A 199 -3.18 0.04 20.63
C ILE A 199 -2.83 -0.28 19.18
N MET A 200 -1.68 0.21 18.69
CA MET A 200 -1.23 -0.08 17.34
C MET A 200 -0.93 -1.57 17.16
N ASN A 201 -0.20 -2.19 18.08
CA ASN A 201 0.13 -3.61 18.00
C ASN A 201 -1.14 -4.49 18.03
N GLU A 202 -2.08 -4.20 18.91
CA GLU A 202 -3.38 -4.87 18.98
C GLU A 202 -4.18 -4.69 17.69
N SER A 203 -4.26 -3.47 17.16
CA SER A 203 -4.92 -3.19 15.88
C SER A 203 -4.28 -3.97 14.72
N HIS A 204 -2.95 -4.08 14.69
CA HIS A 204 -2.24 -4.88 13.70
C HIS A 204 -2.51 -6.38 13.87
N GLN A 205 -2.57 -6.89 15.11
CA GLN A 205 -2.88 -8.29 15.39
C GLN A 205 -4.32 -8.63 15.00
N ALA A 206 -5.30 -7.82 15.41
CA ALA A 206 -6.71 -7.99 15.06
C ALA A 206 -6.90 -7.94 13.54
N ARG A 207 -6.21 -7.02 12.85
CA ARG A 207 -6.19 -6.98 11.38
C ARG A 207 -5.61 -8.27 10.80
N ARG A 208 -4.44 -8.73 11.28
CA ARG A 208 -3.83 -9.99 10.81
C ARG A 208 -4.77 -11.18 11.00
N GLN A 209 -5.39 -11.33 12.16
CA GLN A 209 -6.36 -12.39 12.44
C GLN A 209 -7.56 -12.30 11.51
N SER A 210 -8.10 -11.10 11.28
CA SER A 210 -9.20 -10.88 10.33
C SER A 210 -8.82 -11.29 8.90
N PHE A 211 -7.59 -10.97 8.46
CA PHE A 211 -7.08 -11.38 7.15
C PHE A 211 -6.82 -12.90 7.08
N GLN A 212 -6.34 -13.52 8.16
CA GLN A 212 -6.14 -14.96 8.24
C GLN A 212 -7.47 -15.72 8.20
N GLY A 213 -8.44 -15.34 9.03
CA GLY A 213 -9.78 -15.92 9.03
C GLY A 213 -10.49 -15.75 7.69
N ARG A 214 -10.34 -14.59 7.04
CA ARG A 214 -10.82 -14.37 5.66
C ARG A 214 -10.10 -15.27 4.65
N GLY A 215 -8.78 -15.43 4.77
CA GLY A 215 -7.98 -16.31 3.92
C GLY A 215 -8.37 -17.78 4.06
N GLU A 216 -8.64 -18.23 5.28
CA GLU A 216 -9.15 -19.58 5.59
C GLU A 216 -10.55 -19.78 5.05
N MET A 217 -11.44 -18.80 5.21
CA MET A 217 -12.77 -18.80 4.60
C MET A 217 -12.69 -18.95 3.07
N PHE A 218 -11.84 -18.15 2.40
CA PHE A 218 -11.63 -18.27 0.95
C PHE A 218 -11.02 -19.62 0.54
N ARG A 219 -10.15 -20.19 1.36
CA ARG A 219 -9.57 -21.52 1.12
C ARG A 219 -10.63 -22.61 1.28
N GLN A 220 -11.48 -22.52 2.30
CA GLN A 220 -12.60 -23.43 2.52
C GLN A 220 -13.64 -23.32 1.41
N LEU A 221 -14.00 -22.11 0.98
CA LEU A 221 -14.91 -21.87 -0.16
C LEU A 221 -14.36 -22.44 -1.48
N ARG A 222 -13.02 -22.37 -1.69
CA ARG A 222 -12.37 -22.99 -2.85
C ARG A 222 -12.32 -24.52 -2.72
N ALA A 223 -12.06 -25.03 -1.52
CA ALA A 223 -11.97 -26.47 -1.24
C ALA A 223 -13.33 -27.17 -1.18
N SER A 224 -14.39 -26.45 -0.79
CA SER A 224 -15.78 -26.93 -0.78
C SER A 224 -16.37 -27.05 -2.18
N GLY A 225 -15.58 -26.77 -3.22
CA GLY A 225 -16.03 -26.85 -4.60
C GLY A 225 -17.27 -25.99 -4.80
N LEU A 226 -17.24 -24.70 -4.40
CA LEU A 226 -18.21 -23.74 -4.91
C LEU A 226 -18.12 -23.79 -6.42
N ASP A 227 -18.98 -24.62 -6.98
CA ASP A 227 -18.92 -25.04 -8.34
C ASP A 227 -19.21 -23.78 -9.14
N ARG A 228 -18.20 -23.31 -9.86
CA ARG A 228 -18.35 -22.11 -10.68
C ARG A 228 -19.54 -22.29 -11.62
N GLU A 229 -19.84 -23.53 -12.02
CA GLU A 229 -21.03 -23.91 -12.77
C GLU A 229 -22.33 -23.75 -11.95
N ALA A 230 -22.39 -24.17 -10.69
CA ALA A 230 -23.59 -24.00 -9.86
C ALA A 230 -23.89 -22.53 -9.53
N ILE A 231 -22.86 -21.69 -9.35
CA ILE A 231 -23.04 -20.24 -9.19
C ILE A 231 -23.50 -19.61 -10.50
N HIS A 232 -22.92 -20.00 -11.63
CA HIS A 232 -23.31 -19.49 -12.95
C HIS A 232 -24.73 -19.93 -13.33
N ALA A 233 -25.10 -21.18 -13.02
CA ALA A 233 -26.44 -21.72 -13.22
C ALA A 233 -27.48 -21.02 -12.32
N LYS A 234 -27.15 -20.70 -11.06
CA LYS A 234 -28.03 -19.91 -10.17
C LYS A 234 -28.12 -18.43 -10.54
N MET A 235 -27.12 -17.86 -11.22
CA MET A 235 -27.21 -16.50 -11.77
C MET A 235 -27.97 -16.45 -13.11
N GLN A 236 -28.13 -17.59 -13.78
CA GLN A 236 -28.87 -17.74 -15.03
C GLN A 236 -30.29 -18.28 -14.83
N SER A 237 -30.66 -18.71 -13.61
CA SER A 237 -32.02 -19.16 -13.32
C SER A 237 -32.99 -17.96 -13.32
N PRO A 238 -34.16 -18.08 -13.98
CA PRO A 238 -35.11 -16.98 -14.16
C PRO A 238 -35.75 -16.44 -12.86
N GLU A 239 -35.55 -17.12 -11.73
CA GLU A 239 -36.12 -16.75 -10.42
C GLU A 239 -35.43 -15.55 -9.74
N VAL A 240 -34.32 -15.03 -10.29
CA VAL A 240 -33.65 -13.81 -9.77
C VAL A 240 -34.00 -12.55 -10.59
N LYS A 241 -34.85 -12.69 -11.63
CA LYS A 241 -35.30 -11.58 -12.49
C LYS A 241 -36.72 -11.06 -12.19
N SER A 242 -37.35 -11.49 -11.10
CA SER A 242 -38.65 -10.98 -10.63
C SER A 242 -38.49 -10.06 -9.42
#